data_AF-A0A7S4M5C5-F1
#
_entry.id   AF-A0A7S4M5C5-F1
#
_cell.length_a   1.000
_cell.length_b   1.000
_cell.length_c   1.000
_cell.angle_alpha   90.00
_cell.angle_beta   90.00
_cell.angle_gamma   90.00
#
_symmetry.space_group_name_H-M   'P 1'
#
loop_
_entity.id
_entity.type
_entity.pdbx_description
1 polymer ?
#
loop_
_entity_poly.entity_id
_entity_poly.type
_entity_poly.pdbx_seq_one_letter_code
_entity_poly.pdbx_strand_id
1 'polypeptide(L)'
;VPAKPWLILLVVMCLCAFLSAWISNPAASVLCVSVVLPILKDLPEDSRYPRAMLLGIAFAGNVGGMTTPIASPQNAIALSTLQDLDPPESISFLYWMIVSIPFCIVALIGCFLLVWFIIRPTETEIP
;
A
#
# COMPACT_ATOMS: atom_id res chain seq x y z
N VAL A 1 -6.47 18.31 17.45
CA VAL A 1 -6.88 16.98 17.94
C VAL A 1 -5.67 16.09 17.78
N PRO A 2 -5.03 15.57 18.85
CA PRO A 2 -3.87 14.70 18.69
C PRO A 2 -4.32 13.46 17.93
N ALA A 3 -3.89 13.37 16.67
CA ALA A 3 -4.19 12.21 15.83
C ALA A 3 -3.31 11.06 16.30
N LYS A 4 -3.92 9.92 16.61
CA LYS A 4 -3.17 8.75 17.07
C LYS A 4 -2.17 8.34 15.97
N PRO A 5 -0.87 8.16 16.26
CA PRO A 5 0.16 7.89 15.25
C PRO A 5 -0.19 6.72 14.34
N TRP A 6 -0.79 5.68 14.91
CA TRP A 6 -1.22 4.48 14.19
C TRP A 6 -2.32 4.74 13.16
N LEU A 7 -3.18 5.73 13.40
CA LEU A 7 -4.25 6.11 12.48
C LEU A 7 -3.67 6.82 11.26
N ILE A 8 -2.67 7.69 11.46
CA ILE A 8 -1.97 8.36 10.36
C ILE A 8 -1.26 7.33 9.50
N LEU A 9 -0.55 6.37 10.11
CA LEU A 9 0.07 5.26 9.38
C LEU A 9 -0.96 4.51 8.54
N LEU A 10 -2.08 4.11 9.13
CA LEU A 10 -3.13 3.37 8.42
C LEU A 10 -3.73 4.18 7.26
N VAL A 11 -4.03 5.46 7.48
CA VAL A 11 -4.58 6.34 6.45
C VAL A 11 -3.60 6.51 5.29
N VAL A 12 -2.31 6.71 5.58
CA VAL A 12 -1.27 6.86 4.56
C VAL A 12 -1.07 5.55 3.79
N MET A 13 -1.11 4.39 4.45
CA MET A 13 -1.06 3.09 3.80
C MET A 13 -2.26 2.89 2.87
N CYS A 14 -3.48 3.18 3.32
CA CYS A 14 -4.67 3.09 2.48
C CYS A 14 -4.61 4.05 1.28
N LEU A 15 -4.17 5.29 1.49
CA LEU A 15 -3.98 6.28 0.43
C LEU A 15 -2.95 5.79 -0.59
N CYS A 16 -1.81 5.27 -0.12
CA CYS A 16 -0.76 4.75 -0.99
C CYS A 16 -1.25 3.56 -1.82
N ALA A 17 -1.92 2.59 -1.19
CA ALA A 17 -2.48 1.45 -1.88
C ALA A 17 -3.50 1.85 -2.94
N PHE A 18 -4.37 2.82 -2.63
CA PHE A 18 -5.35 3.35 -3.57
C PHE A 18 -4.68 4.04 -4.76
N LEU A 19 -3.72 4.94 -4.53
CA LEU A 19 -2.98 5.61 -5.61
C LEU A 19 -2.19 4.62 -6.47
N SER A 20 -1.62 3.60 -5.83
CA SER A 20 -0.85 2.56 -6.51
C SER A 20 -1.69 1.67 -7.42
N ALA A 21 -2.99 1.58 -7.16
CA ALA A 21 -3.93 0.85 -8.02
C ALA A 21 -4.15 1.50 -9.40
N TRP A 22 -3.71 2.75 -9.61
CA TRP A 22 -3.97 3.50 -10.85
C TRP A 22 -2.73 4.09 -11.54
N ILE A 23 -1.68 4.45 -10.80
CA ILE A 23 -0.54 5.20 -11.36
C ILE A 23 0.66 4.29 -11.63
N SER A 24 1.31 3.82 -10.56
CA SER A 24 2.40 2.83 -10.54
C SER A 24 3.01 2.80 -9.13
N ASN A 25 3.53 1.64 -8.71
CA ASN A 25 4.03 1.44 -7.34
C ASN A 25 5.10 2.46 -6.90
N PRO A 26 6.14 2.75 -7.71
CA PRO A 26 7.17 3.70 -7.29
C PRO A 26 6.63 5.13 -7.22
N ALA A 27 5.80 5.55 -8.18
CA ALA A 27 5.25 6.91 -8.21
C ALA A 27 4.30 7.17 -7.02
N ALA A 28 3.39 6.24 -6.73
CA ALA A 28 2.47 6.34 -5.61
C ALA A 28 3.20 6.42 -4.26
N SER A 29 4.27 5.61 -4.11
CA SER A 29 5.09 5.62 -2.89
C SER A 29 5.78 6.97 -2.68
N VAL A 30 6.40 7.53 -3.72
CA VAL A 30 7.08 8.84 -3.65
C VAL A 30 6.11 9.97 -3.31
N LEU A 31 4.89 9.95 -3.88
CA LEU A 31 3.84 10.91 -3.56
C LEU A 31 3.45 10.86 -2.08
N CYS A 32 3.20 9.66 -1.55
CA CYS A 32 2.85 9.49 -0.14
C CYS A 32 4.01 9.89 0.79
N VAL A 33 5.26 9.55 0.45
CA VAL A 33 6.43 10.00 1.20
C VAL A 33 6.50 11.52 1.23
N SER A 34 6.30 12.19 0.09
CA SER A 34 6.33 13.65 0.00
C SER A 34 5.28 14.32 0.90
N VAL A 35 4.11 13.70 1.05
CA VAL A 35 3.03 14.18 1.92
C VAL A 35 3.37 14.03 3.40
N VAL A 36 3.99 12.92 3.81
CA VAL A 36 4.31 12.66 5.23
C VAL A 36 5.64 13.24 5.67
N LEU A 37 6.54 13.58 4.73
CA LEU A 37 7.90 14.04 5.03
C LEU A 37 7.95 15.23 6.01
N PRO A 38 7.07 16.26 5.94
CA PRO A 38 7.07 17.34 6.93
C PRO A 38 6.80 16.82 8.34
N ILE A 39 5.79 15.96 8.50
CA ILE A 39 5.42 15.35 9.79
C ILE A 39 6.59 14.51 10.35
N LEU A 40 7.31 13.82 9.47
CA LEU A 40 8.43 12.98 9.89
C LEU A 40 9.66 13.77 10.34
N LYS A 41 9.82 15.02 9.87
CA LYS A 41 10.95 15.89 10.24
C LYS A 41 10.79 16.54 11.61
N ASP A 42 9.55 16.70 12.06
CA ASP A 42 9.23 17.31 13.36
C ASP A 42 9.32 16.31 14.52
N LEU A 43 9.63 15.04 14.24
CA LEU A 43 9.77 13.99 15.24
C LEU A 43 11.17 13.96 15.88
N PRO A 44 11.29 13.50 17.14
CA PRO A 44 12.59 13.27 17.78
C PRO A 44 13.48 12.32 16.98
N GLU A 45 14.79 12.53 16.99
CA GLU A 45 15.77 11.71 16.23
C GLU A 45 15.75 10.22 16.63
N ASP A 46 15.43 9.91 17.89
CA ASP A 46 15.32 8.54 18.39
C ASP A 46 14.01 7.85 17.98
N SER A 47 13.09 8.55 17.32
CA SER A 47 11.79 8.01 16.99
C SER A 47 11.87 6.85 15.99
N ARG A 48 11.17 5.77 16.32
CA ARG A 48 11.01 4.63 15.41
C ARG A 48 9.91 4.85 14.37
N TYR A 49 9.10 5.90 14.52
CA TYR A 49 7.93 6.16 13.69
C TYR A 49 8.24 6.46 12.21
N PRO A 50 9.26 7.25 11.84
CA PRO A 50 9.62 7.45 10.43
C PRO A 50 9.93 6.14 9.70
N ARG A 51 10.62 5.21 10.38
CA ARG A 51 10.91 3.88 9.82
C ARG A 51 9.64 3.07 9.60
N ALA A 52 8.70 3.09 10.55
CA ALA A 52 7.39 2.45 10.39
C ALA A 52 6.57 3.05 9.24
N MET A 53 6.58 4.38 9.11
CA MET A 53 5.86 5.08 8.05
C MET A 53 6.40 4.71 6.66
N LEU A 54 7.71 4.81 6.47
CA LEU A 54 8.34 4.49 5.19
C LEU A 54 8.15 3.02 4.81
N LEU A 55 8.26 2.11 5.79
CA LEU A 55 8.04 0.68 5.57
C LEU A 55 6.56 0.39 5.24
N GLY A 56 5.63 1.03 5.94
CA GLY A 56 4.20 0.95 5.67
C GLY A 56 3.84 1.41 4.26
N ILE A 57 4.39 2.55 3.82
CA ILE A 57 4.22 3.07 2.45
C ILE A 57 4.77 2.07 1.42
N ALA A 58 5.98 1.54 1.66
CA ALA A 58 6.60 0.59 0.75
C ALA A 58 5.76 -0.69 0.59
N PHE A 59 5.22 -1.24 1.68
CA PHE A 59 4.31 -2.38 1.60
C PHE A 59 2.99 -2.05 0.92
N ALA A 60 2.38 -0.92 1.29
CA ALA A 60 1.11 -0.49 0.73
C ALA A 60 1.17 -0.23 -0.78
N GLY A 61 2.25 0.38 -1.27
CA GLY A 61 2.47 0.57 -2.71
C GLY A 61 2.56 -0.76 -3.45
N ASN A 62 3.29 -1.74 -2.91
CA ASN A 62 3.38 -3.06 -3.54
C ASN A 62 2.03 -3.79 -3.59
N VAL A 63 1.29 -3.80 -2.46
CA VAL A 63 -0.03 -4.44 -2.37
C VAL A 63 -1.04 -3.75 -3.28
N GLY A 64 -1.10 -2.41 -3.26
CA GLY A 64 -2.02 -1.63 -4.10
C GLY A 64 -1.81 -1.90 -5.59
N GLY A 65 -0.56 -2.08 -6.02
CA GLY A 65 -0.18 -2.43 -7.39
C GLY A 65 -0.74 -3.75 -7.92
N MET A 66 -1.17 -4.66 -7.05
CA MET A 66 -1.75 -5.96 -7.46
C MET A 66 -3.27 -5.86 -7.72
N THR A 67 -3.89 -4.75 -7.30
CA THR A 67 -5.35 -4.61 -7.27
C THR A 67 -5.98 -4.56 -8.66
N THR A 68 -5.35 -3.87 -9.61
CA THR A 68 -5.87 -3.69 -10.96
C THR A 68 -4.88 -4.19 -12.01
N PRO A 69 -5.37 -4.72 -13.14
CA PRO A 69 -4.54 -5.04 -14.30
C PRO A 69 -3.79 -3.84 -14.90
N ILE A 70 -4.28 -2.62 -14.69
CA ILE A 70 -3.70 -1.39 -15.25
C ILE A 70 -2.54 -0.86 -14.37
N ALA A 71 -2.55 -1.17 -13.08
CA ALA A 71 -1.56 -0.66 -12.12
C ALA A 71 -0.10 -1.04 -12.48
N SER A 72 0.10 -2.16 -13.15
CA SER A 72 1.44 -2.62 -13.52
C SER A 72 1.45 -3.42 -14.83
N PRO A 73 2.53 -3.32 -15.64
CA PRO A 73 2.67 -4.12 -16.86
C PRO A 73 2.59 -5.63 -16.62
N GLN A 74 3.06 -6.10 -15.46
CA GLN A 74 3.06 -7.51 -15.08
C GLN A 74 1.63 -8.05 -14.97
N ASN A 75 0.70 -7.28 -14.40
CA ASN A 75 -0.69 -7.69 -14.30
C ASN A 75 -1.38 -7.70 -15.68
N ALA A 76 -1.05 -6.73 -16.54
CA ALA A 76 -1.58 -6.68 -17.90
C ALA A 76 -1.12 -7.89 -18.74
N ILE A 77 0.16 -8.25 -18.64
CA ILE A 77 0.73 -9.44 -19.31
C ILE A 77 0.09 -10.71 -18.77
N ALA A 78 -0.07 -10.83 -17.44
CA ALA A 78 -0.72 -11.99 -16.83
C ALA A 78 -2.16 -12.15 -17.33
N LEU A 79 -2.93 -11.05 -17.40
CA LEU A 79 -4.29 -11.06 -17.92
C LEU A 79 -4.35 -11.52 -19.39
N SER A 80 -3.47 -11.01 -20.25
CA SER A 80 -3.44 -11.44 -21.66
C SER A 80 -3.03 -12.90 -21.81
N THR A 81 -2.02 -13.36 -21.05
CA THR A 81 -1.58 -14.75 -21.11
C THR A 81 -2.67 -15.73 -20.65
N LEU A 82 -3.44 -15.39 -19.62
CA LEU A 82 -4.56 -16.23 -19.16
C LEU A 82 -5.70 -16.30 -20.18
N GLN A 83 -5.92 -15.22 -20.93
CA GLN A 83 -6.91 -15.18 -22.01
C GLN A 83 -6.48 -16.02 -23.23
N ASP A 84 -5.18 -16.20 -23.44
CA ASP A 84 -4.60 -16.96 -24.55
C ASP A 84 -4.44 -18.47 -24.27
N LEU A 85 -4.78 -18.96 -23.07
CA LEU A 85 -4.73 -20.39 -22.72
C LEU A 85 -5.82 -21.21 -23.45
N ASP A 86 -5.65 -22.54 -23.55
CA ASP A 86 -6.66 -23.46 -24.08
C ASP A 86 -7.08 -24.48 -22.99
N PRO A 87 -8.35 -24.49 -22.53
CA PRO A 87 -9.42 -23.58 -22.93
C PRO A 87 -9.20 -22.14 -22.43
N PRO A 88 -9.66 -21.12 -23.17
CA PRO A 88 -9.48 -19.73 -22.77
C PRO A 88 -10.24 -19.47 -21.47
N GLU A 89 -9.50 -19.10 -20.43
CA GLU A 89 -10.11 -18.57 -19.22
C GLU A 89 -10.70 -17.19 -19.54
N SER A 90 -12.02 -17.06 -19.43
CA SER A 90 -12.73 -15.80 -19.66
C SER A 90 -12.53 -14.82 -18.49
N ILE A 91 -11.28 -14.60 -18.08
CA ILE A 91 -10.92 -13.65 -17.04
C ILE A 91 -11.08 -12.25 -17.64
N SER A 92 -12.20 -11.62 -17.30
CA SER A 92 -12.44 -10.22 -17.56
C SER A 92 -11.68 -9.35 -16.56
N PHE A 93 -11.43 -8.09 -16.95
CA PHE A 93 -10.86 -7.08 -16.06
C PHE A 93 -11.61 -6.98 -14.72
N LEU A 94 -12.94 -7.04 -14.78
CA LEU A 94 -13.79 -6.97 -13.58
C LEU A 94 -13.63 -8.22 -12.70
N TYR A 95 -13.55 -9.41 -13.31
CA TYR A 95 -13.32 -10.65 -12.58
C TYR A 95 -11.98 -10.62 -11.82
N TRP A 96 -10.92 -10.12 -12.46
CA TRP A 96 -9.63 -9.92 -11.79
C TRP A 96 -9.77 -9.03 -10.55
N MET A 97 -10.46 -7.89 -10.67
CA MET A 97 -10.64 -6.97 -9.55
C MET A 97 -11.45 -7.58 -8.41
N ILE A 98 -12.50 -8.34 -8.70
CA ILE A 98 -13.32 -9.01 -7.68
C ILE A 98 -12.49 -10.00 -6.85
N VAL A 99 -11.51 -10.66 -7.45
CA VAL A 99 -10.60 -11.60 -6.76
C VAL A 99 -9.44 -10.86 -6.07
N SER A 100 -8.83 -9.91 -6.76
CA SER A 100 -7.62 -9.21 -6.30
C SER A 100 -7.89 -8.20 -5.19
N ILE A 101 -9.00 -7.47 -5.22
CA ILE A 101 -9.35 -6.49 -4.18
C ILE A 101 -9.44 -7.12 -2.78
N PRO A 102 -10.23 -8.18 -2.52
CA PRO A 102 -10.31 -8.77 -1.18
C PRO A 102 -8.98 -9.33 -0.72
N PHE A 103 -8.20 -9.93 -1.63
CA PHE A 103 -6.83 -10.36 -1.32
C PHE A 103 -5.94 -9.18 -0.89
N CYS A 104 -5.97 -8.07 -1.64
CA CYS A 104 -5.19 -6.88 -1.33
C CYS A 104 -5.60 -6.24 -0.01
N ILE A 105 -6.90 -6.25 0.33
CA ILE A 105 -7.38 -5.76 1.63
C ILE A 105 -6.80 -6.59 2.77
N VAL A 106 -6.86 -7.92 2.67
CA VAL A 106 -6.30 -8.84 3.67
C VAL A 106 -4.78 -8.65 3.77
N ALA A 107 -4.08 -8.56 2.63
CA ALA A 107 -2.64 -8.33 2.58
C ALA A 107 -2.26 -6.98 3.20
N LEU A 108 -3.00 -5.91 2.93
CA LEU A 108 -2.75 -4.58 3.49
C LEU A 108 -2.92 -4.57 5.02
N ILE A 109 -3.96 -5.24 5.53
CA ILE A 109 -4.15 -5.43 6.98
C ILE A 109 -2.98 -6.25 7.57
N GLY A 110 -2.58 -7.33 6.89
CA GLY A 110 -1.43 -8.14 7.29
C GLY A 110 -0.13 -7.34 7.35
N CYS A 111 0.14 -6.50 6.34
CA CYS A 111 1.29 -5.60 6.31
C CYS A 111 1.23 -4.56 7.43
N PHE A 112 0.06 -3.97 7.68
CA PHE A 112 -0.12 -3.03 8.79
C PHE A 112 0.17 -3.70 10.13
N LEU A 113 -0.38 -4.89 10.38
CA LEU A 113 -0.11 -5.66 11.59
C LEU A 113 1.37 -6.04 11.70
N LEU A 114 2.02 -6.43 10.61
CA LEU A 114 3.45 -6.75 10.60
C LEU A 114 4.30 -5.53 11.00
N VAL A 115 4.04 -4.37 10.41
CA VAL A 115 4.73 -3.12 10.77
C VAL A 115 4.46 -2.77 12.24
N TRP A 116 3.21 -2.94 12.69
CA TRP A 116 2.80 -2.75 14.07
C TRP A 116 3.56 -3.65 15.05
N PHE A 117 3.68 -4.94 14.75
CA PHE A 117 4.35 -5.91 15.62
C PHE A 117 5.87 -5.72 15.68
N ILE A 118 6.53 -5.42 14.56
CA ILE A 118 7.99 -5.29 14.48
C ILE A 118 8.46 -3.98 15.10
N ILE A 119 7.82 -2.87 14.73
CA ILE A 119 8.31 -1.54 15.11
C ILE A 119 7.61 -1.05 16.36
N ARG A 120 6.34 -1.44 16.60
CA ARG A 120 5.46 -0.88 17.63
C ARG A 120 5.55 0.64 17.62
N PRO A 121 4.85 1.33 16.70
CA PRO A 121 4.81 2.79 16.67
C PRO A 121 4.00 3.28 17.89
N THR A 122 4.59 3.14 19.06
CA THR A 122 4.09 3.59 20.35
C THR A 122 5.09 4.62 20.85
N GLU A 123 5.08 5.78 20.22
CA GLU A 123 5.63 6.98 20.83
C GLU A 123 4.50 7.99 21.00
N THR A 124 4.47 8.50 22.23
CA THR A 124 3.58 9.50 22.82
C THR A 124 3.39 10.69 21.89
N GLU A 125 2.12 10.96 21.57
CA GLU A 125 1.58 12.23 21.05
C GLU A 125 2.47 12.97 20.05
N ILE A 126 2.12 12.84 18.77
CA ILE A 126 2.59 13.75 17.73
C ILE A 126 2.14 15.17 18.15
N PRO A 127 3.05 16.15 18.28
CA PRO A 127 2.70 17.51 18.65
C PRO A 127 1.71 18.17 17.66
#